data_AF-A0A655J051-F1
#
_entry.id   AF-A0A655J051-F1
#
_cell.length_a   1.000
_cell.length_b   1.000
_cell.length_c   1.000
_cell.angle_alpha   90.00
_cell.angle_beta   90.00
_cell.angle_gamma   90.00
#
_symmetry.space_group_name_H-M   'P 1'
#
loop_
_entity.id
_entity.type
_entity.pdbx_description
1 polymer ?
#
loop_
_entity_poly.entity_id
_entity_poly.type
_entity_poly.pdbx_seq_one_letter_code
_entity_poly.pdbx_strand_id
1 'polypeptide(L)'
;MTPSFPRTGVSGHAGAVQRAGWPNYDAVASIAWLGYDAPDGLKDVMHDWSARDAAGPLNRFDKGLAATTNVSDQHITAFGHSYGSLVTSLALQQGAPVSDVVLYGSPGTELTHASQLGVEPGHAFYMIGVNDHVANTIPEFGAFGSAPQDVPGMTQLSVNTGLAPGPLLGDGQLHERA
;
A
#
# COMPACT_ATOMS: atom_id res chain seq x y z
N MET A 1 39.52 -2.37 8.60
CA MET A 1 38.42 -2.56 9.57
C MET A 1 37.13 -2.51 8.78
N THR A 2 36.55 -3.67 8.51
CA THR A 2 35.21 -3.80 7.93
C THR A 2 34.21 -3.95 9.07
N PRO A 3 33.18 -3.11 9.17
CA PRO A 3 31.99 -3.47 9.92
C PRO A 3 31.02 -4.16 8.96
N SER A 4 30.94 -5.48 9.11
CA SER A 4 29.81 -6.29 8.68
C SER A 4 28.70 -6.18 9.72
N PHE A 5 27.49 -5.81 9.32
CA PHE A 5 26.26 -6.11 10.05
C PHE A 5 25.17 -6.56 9.08
N PRO A 6 24.59 -7.76 9.25
CA PRO A 6 23.41 -8.19 8.51
C PRO A 6 22.14 -7.80 9.29
N ARG A 7 21.06 -7.49 8.57
CA ARG A 7 19.69 -7.95 8.86
C ARG A 7 18.68 -7.34 7.87
N THR A 8 18.40 -8.06 6.79
CA THR A 8 17.08 -8.01 6.13
C THR A 8 16.06 -8.59 7.11
N GLY A 9 15.31 -7.71 7.78
CA GLY A 9 14.26 -8.11 8.71
C GLY A 9 12.89 -8.07 8.03
N VAL A 10 12.33 -9.22 7.70
CA VAL A 10 10.88 -9.37 7.56
C VAL A 10 10.35 -9.66 8.97
N SER A 11 9.56 -8.76 9.54
CA SER A 11 8.82 -9.06 10.77
C SER A 11 7.43 -9.55 10.36
N GLY A 12 7.27 -10.86 10.23
CA GLY A 12 5.96 -11.49 10.08
C GLY A 12 5.33 -11.64 11.46
N HIS A 13 4.18 -11.02 11.68
CA HIS A 13 3.29 -11.37 12.79
C HIS A 13 1.97 -11.80 12.16
N ALA A 14 1.65 -13.10 12.27
CA ALA A 14 0.34 -13.63 11.96
C ALA A 14 -0.64 -13.13 13.04
N GLY A 15 -1.21 -11.94 12.84
CA GLY A 15 -2.34 -11.47 13.63
C GLY A 15 -3.60 -12.12 13.11
N ALA A 16 -4.23 -13.01 13.88
CA ALA A 16 -5.54 -13.54 13.56
C ALA A 16 -6.55 -12.38 13.52
N VAL A 17 -7.14 -12.11 12.34
CA VAL A 17 -8.27 -11.20 12.18
C VAL A 17 -9.52 -11.90 12.72
N GLN A 18 -9.66 -11.95 14.04
CA GLN A 18 -10.69 -12.78 14.70
C GLN A 18 -12.07 -12.10 14.80
N ARG A 19 -12.33 -11.00 14.08
CA ARG A 19 -13.54 -10.19 14.34
C ARG A 19 -14.53 -9.98 13.19
N ALA A 20 -14.29 -10.49 12.00
CA ALA A 20 -15.20 -10.23 10.87
C ALA A 20 -16.22 -11.34 10.58
N GLY A 21 -16.15 -12.51 11.23
CA GLY A 21 -17.10 -13.61 10.96
C GLY A 21 -16.92 -14.28 9.59
N TRP A 22 -15.75 -14.14 8.97
CA TRP A 22 -15.46 -14.72 7.66
C TRP A 22 -15.15 -16.22 7.80
N PRO A 23 -15.64 -17.07 6.86
CA PRO A 23 -15.16 -18.44 6.75
C PRO A 23 -13.63 -18.43 6.57
N ASN A 24 -12.90 -19.28 7.30
CA ASN A 24 -11.44 -19.46 7.21
C ASN A 24 -10.60 -18.24 7.64
N TYR A 25 -10.80 -17.71 8.84
CA TYR A 25 -9.93 -16.66 9.43
C TYR A 25 -8.44 -17.07 9.53
N ASP A 26 -8.14 -18.37 9.54
CA ASP A 26 -6.78 -18.91 9.50
C ASP A 26 -6.12 -18.85 8.09
N ALA A 27 -6.86 -18.42 7.06
CA ALA A 27 -6.38 -18.32 5.68
C ALA A 27 -5.85 -16.91 5.31
N VAL A 28 -5.81 -15.97 6.25
CA VAL A 28 -5.32 -14.60 6.05
C VAL A 28 -4.03 -14.39 6.82
N ALA A 29 -3.03 -13.79 6.18
CA ALA A 29 -1.79 -13.37 6.81
C ALA A 29 -1.50 -11.90 6.51
N SER A 30 -1.00 -11.16 7.50
CA SER A 30 -0.56 -9.77 7.34
C SER A 30 0.96 -9.70 7.44
N ILE A 31 1.59 -8.97 6.52
CA ILE A 31 3.04 -8.78 6.48
C ILE A 31 3.34 -7.28 6.49
N ALA A 32 4.21 -6.85 7.40
CA ALA A 32 4.77 -5.51 7.36
C ALA A 32 6.14 -5.55 6.67
N TRP A 33 6.25 -4.89 5.52
CA TRP A 33 7.51 -4.72 4.81
C TRP A 33 8.14 -3.37 5.17
N LEU A 34 9.29 -3.41 5.83
CA LEU A 34 10.04 -2.23 6.27
C LEU A 34 11.41 -2.17 5.55
N GLY A 35 11.51 -2.77 4.36
CA GLY A 35 12.77 -3.12 3.71
C GLY A 35 13.51 -1.97 3.04
N TYR A 36 13.35 -0.74 3.52
CA TYR A 36 14.10 0.43 3.05
C TYR A 36 14.45 1.35 4.22
N ASP A 37 15.55 2.09 4.07
CA ASP A 37 15.89 3.19 4.96
C ASP A 37 14.85 4.29 4.76
N ALA A 38 13.84 4.31 5.63
CA ALA A 38 12.86 5.38 5.64
C ALA A 38 13.58 6.71 5.87
N PRO A 39 13.20 7.81 5.18
CA PRO A 39 13.90 9.09 5.28
C PRO A 39 14.07 9.56 6.74
N ASP A 40 15.31 9.80 7.18
CA ASP A 40 15.62 10.20 8.57
C ASP A 40 15.31 11.68 8.85
N GLY A 41 14.96 12.48 7.83
CA GLY A 41 14.68 13.90 7.98
C GLY A 41 13.79 14.50 6.89
N LEU A 42 13.22 15.66 7.19
CA LEU A 42 12.27 16.38 6.32
C LEU A 42 12.82 16.68 4.92
N LYS A 43 14.14 16.76 4.74
CA LYS A 43 14.80 17.01 3.45
C LYS A 43 14.81 15.79 2.53
N ASP A 44 14.88 14.58 3.08
CA ASP A 44 14.92 13.35 2.31
C ASP A 44 13.51 12.96 1.82
N VAL A 45 12.46 13.41 2.52
CA VAL A 45 11.04 13.30 2.12
C VAL A 45 10.67 14.28 1.00
N MET A 46 11.59 15.14 0.53
CA MET A 46 11.33 16.10 -0.56
C MET A 46 11.70 15.55 -1.95
N HIS A 47 12.27 14.34 -2.02
CA HIS A 47 12.72 13.73 -3.27
C HIS A 47 12.29 12.26 -3.37
N ASP A 48 12.10 11.77 -4.60
CA ASP A 48 11.56 10.44 -4.95
C ASP A 48 12.63 9.32 -4.99
N TRP A 49 13.91 9.69 -4.90
CA TRP A 49 15.06 8.79 -5.00
C TRP A 49 14.97 7.54 -4.11
N SER A 50 14.67 7.70 -2.82
CA SER A 50 14.54 6.56 -1.91
C SER A 50 13.37 5.66 -2.28
N ALA A 51 12.27 6.21 -2.82
CA ALA A 51 11.14 5.42 -3.27
C ALA A 51 11.47 4.62 -4.53
N ARG A 52 12.17 5.23 -5.49
CA ARG A 52 12.65 4.54 -6.70
C ARG A 52 13.62 3.41 -6.35
N ASP A 53 14.51 3.62 -5.39
CA ASP A 53 15.45 2.59 -4.94
C ASP A 53 14.72 1.43 -4.22
N ALA A 54 13.74 1.73 -3.38
CA ALA A 54 12.95 0.76 -2.63
C ALA A 54 11.94 -0.04 -3.49
N ALA A 55 11.52 0.49 -4.64
CA ALA A 55 10.53 -0.14 -5.52
C ALA A 55 10.98 -1.52 -6.03
N GLY A 56 12.24 -1.65 -6.43
CA GLY A 56 12.79 -2.92 -6.92
C GLY A 56 12.82 -4.02 -5.85
N PRO A 57 13.35 -3.77 -4.64
CA PRO A 57 13.24 -4.65 -3.49
C PRO A 57 11.80 -5.09 -3.16
N LEU A 58 10.84 -4.16 -3.13
CA LEU A 58 9.44 -4.50 -2.85
C LEU A 58 8.84 -5.40 -3.93
N ASN A 59 9.03 -5.07 -5.22
CA ASN A 59 8.59 -5.91 -6.33
C ASN A 59 9.16 -7.34 -6.25
N ARG A 60 10.45 -7.49 -5.90
CA ARG A 60 11.05 -8.82 -5.69
C ARG A 60 10.45 -9.56 -4.51
N PHE A 61 10.09 -8.84 -3.44
CA PHE A 61 9.41 -9.43 -2.29
C PHE A 61 8.04 -9.98 -2.69
N ASP A 62 7.22 -9.21 -3.40
CA ASP A 62 5.90 -9.65 -3.86
C ASP A 62 6.00 -10.85 -4.81
N LYS A 63 6.98 -10.86 -5.72
CA LYS A 63 7.28 -12.02 -6.57
C LYS A 63 7.69 -13.26 -5.77
N GLY A 64 8.46 -13.07 -4.70
CA GLY A 64 8.80 -14.15 -3.77
C GLY A 64 7.58 -14.71 -3.05
N LEU A 65 6.66 -13.84 -2.62
CA LEU A 65 5.40 -14.24 -1.98
C LEU A 65 4.53 -15.05 -2.97
N ALA A 66 4.37 -14.54 -4.20
CA ALA A 66 3.64 -15.22 -5.27
C ALA A 66 4.26 -16.58 -5.65
N ALA A 67 5.58 -16.70 -5.61
CA ALA A 67 6.28 -17.94 -5.98
C ALA A 67 6.29 -19.00 -4.87
N THR A 68 6.04 -18.62 -3.61
CA THR A 68 6.15 -19.52 -2.45
C THR A 68 4.80 -20.09 -1.99
N THR A 69 3.70 -19.55 -2.51
CA THR A 69 2.37 -20.05 -2.19
C THR A 69 2.06 -21.39 -2.85
N ASN A 70 1.35 -22.26 -2.14
CA ASN A 70 0.72 -23.46 -2.73
C ASN A 70 -0.78 -23.22 -2.99
N VAL A 71 -1.27 -22.00 -2.80
CA VAL A 71 -2.66 -21.61 -3.08
C VAL A 71 -2.75 -21.21 -4.54
N SER A 72 -3.54 -21.96 -5.32
CA SER A 72 -3.72 -21.79 -6.77
C SER A 72 -4.32 -20.46 -7.20
N ASP A 73 -4.93 -19.74 -6.26
CA ASP A 73 -5.54 -18.42 -6.46
C ASP A 73 -5.12 -17.50 -5.30
N GLN A 74 -3.81 -17.31 -5.13
CA GLN A 74 -3.31 -16.44 -4.08
C GLN A 74 -3.67 -15.00 -4.39
N HIS A 75 -4.41 -14.40 -3.48
CA HIS A 75 -4.83 -13.02 -3.57
C HIS A 75 -3.96 -12.13 -2.68
N ILE A 76 -3.20 -11.21 -3.28
CA ILE A 76 -2.28 -10.31 -2.56
C ILE A 76 -2.84 -8.90 -2.63
N THR A 77 -3.13 -8.31 -1.46
CA THR A 77 -3.54 -6.90 -1.36
C THR A 77 -2.40 -6.07 -0.78
N ALA A 78 -1.94 -5.07 -1.55
CA ALA A 78 -0.89 -4.15 -1.12
C ALA A 78 -1.46 -2.88 -0.49
N PHE A 79 -0.92 -2.49 0.67
CA PHE A 79 -1.26 -1.25 1.35
C PHE A 79 -0.04 -0.34 1.41
N GLY A 80 -0.13 0.84 0.80
CA GLY A 80 0.93 1.84 0.78
C GLY A 80 0.51 3.10 1.52
N HIS A 81 1.18 3.43 2.63
CA HIS A 81 0.93 4.64 3.41
C HIS A 81 2.01 5.69 3.21
N SER A 82 1.63 6.96 3.08
CA SER A 82 2.58 8.08 3.03
C SER A 82 3.63 7.86 1.93
N TYR A 83 4.91 8.04 2.21
CA TYR A 83 5.99 7.76 1.26
C TYR A 83 5.96 6.30 0.74
N GLY A 84 5.53 5.35 1.58
CA GLY A 84 5.33 3.96 1.18
C GLY A 84 4.29 3.79 0.06
N SER A 85 3.33 4.71 -0.08
CA SER A 85 2.40 4.70 -1.22
C SER A 85 3.09 4.92 -2.57
N LEU A 86 4.11 5.78 -2.60
CA LEU A 86 4.93 6.01 -3.79
C LEU A 86 5.81 4.79 -4.07
N VAL A 87 6.44 4.22 -3.04
CA VAL A 87 7.22 2.96 -3.16
C VAL A 87 6.35 1.85 -3.75
N THR A 88 5.15 1.65 -3.20
CA THR A 88 4.18 0.65 -3.68
C THR A 88 3.81 0.93 -5.13
N SER A 89 3.41 2.16 -5.48
CA SER A 89 3.09 2.51 -6.87
C SER A 89 4.22 2.16 -7.83
N LEU A 90 5.45 2.56 -7.51
CA LEU A 90 6.63 2.31 -8.34
C LEU A 90 6.97 0.82 -8.44
N ALA A 91 6.78 0.04 -7.37
CA ALA A 91 6.98 -1.41 -7.40
C ALA A 91 5.98 -2.10 -8.33
N LEU A 92 4.71 -1.70 -8.28
CA LEU A 92 3.63 -2.20 -9.11
C LEU A 92 3.83 -1.86 -10.59
N GLN A 93 4.29 -0.64 -10.89
CA GLN A 93 4.70 -0.24 -12.24
C GLN A 93 5.84 -1.10 -12.82
N GLN A 94 6.62 -1.78 -11.97
CA GLN A 94 7.64 -2.75 -12.38
C GLN A 94 7.11 -4.20 -12.43
N GLY A 95 5.79 -4.40 -12.35
CA GLY A 95 5.13 -5.70 -12.44
C GLY A 95 5.20 -6.54 -11.16
N ALA A 96 5.04 -5.90 -10.00
CA ALA A 96 4.79 -6.63 -8.76
C ALA A 96 3.42 -7.35 -8.85
N PRO A 97 3.33 -8.66 -8.56
CA PRO A 97 2.13 -9.46 -8.79
C PRO A 97 1.13 -9.32 -7.62
N VAL A 98 0.46 -8.17 -7.54
CA VAL A 98 -0.59 -7.93 -6.54
C VAL A 98 -1.97 -7.90 -7.21
N SER A 99 -3.00 -8.30 -6.47
CA SER A 99 -4.38 -8.35 -6.92
C SER A 99 -5.11 -7.03 -6.68
N ASP A 100 -4.90 -6.44 -5.52
CA ASP A 100 -5.48 -5.17 -5.09
C ASP A 100 -4.41 -4.23 -4.55
N VAL A 101 -4.65 -2.92 -4.66
CA VAL A 101 -3.80 -1.90 -4.03
C VAL A 101 -4.60 -0.79 -3.39
N VAL A 102 -4.21 -0.40 -2.19
CA VAL A 102 -4.75 0.75 -1.47
C VAL A 102 -3.62 1.72 -1.13
N LEU A 103 -3.67 2.93 -1.69
CA LEU A 103 -2.71 4.00 -1.46
C LEU A 103 -3.34 5.09 -0.59
N TYR A 104 -2.74 5.42 0.54
CA TYR A 104 -3.37 6.37 1.48
C TYR A 104 -2.37 7.31 2.14
N GLY A 105 -2.85 8.52 2.42
CA GLY A 105 -2.02 9.65 2.84
C GLY A 105 -0.86 9.90 1.90
N SER A 106 -1.07 9.76 0.60
CA SER A 106 -0.01 9.70 -0.41
C SER A 106 0.50 11.09 -0.83
N PRO A 107 1.81 11.32 -0.89
CA PRO A 107 2.37 12.55 -1.45
C PRO A 107 2.34 12.58 -2.99
N GLY A 108 2.00 11.46 -3.64
CA GLY A 108 2.05 11.27 -5.08
C GLY A 108 2.33 9.82 -5.46
N THR A 109 2.10 9.48 -6.72
CA THR A 109 2.15 8.09 -7.22
C THR A 109 3.03 7.90 -8.46
N GLU A 110 3.47 8.98 -9.10
CA GLU A 110 4.08 8.95 -10.44
C GLU A 110 3.23 8.20 -11.50
N LEU A 111 1.90 8.19 -11.34
CA LEU A 111 0.97 7.62 -12.31
C LEU A 111 0.36 8.69 -13.20
N THR A 112 0.07 8.30 -14.43
CA THR A 112 -0.87 9.03 -15.31
C THR A 112 -2.21 8.32 -15.43
N HIS A 113 -2.25 7.02 -15.14
CA HIS A 113 -3.48 6.22 -15.07
C HIS A 113 -3.26 4.99 -14.18
N ALA A 114 -4.31 4.54 -13.48
CA ALA A 114 -4.26 3.36 -12.61
C ALA A 114 -3.89 2.05 -13.33
N SER A 115 -4.07 1.95 -14.65
CA SER A 115 -3.71 0.75 -15.42
C SER A 115 -2.22 0.46 -15.43
N GLN A 116 -1.38 1.47 -15.15
CA GLN A 116 0.06 1.30 -15.02
C GLN A 116 0.45 0.48 -13.77
N LEU A 117 -0.46 0.29 -12.81
CA LEU A 117 -0.21 -0.50 -11.60
C LEU A 117 -0.27 -2.01 -11.86
N GLY A 118 -0.77 -2.44 -13.03
CA GLY A 118 -0.84 -3.86 -13.38
C GLY A 118 -1.91 -4.67 -12.63
N VAL A 119 -2.77 -4.01 -11.84
CA VAL A 119 -3.96 -4.61 -11.23
C VAL A 119 -5.15 -4.57 -12.20
N GLU A 120 -6.13 -5.45 -11.99
CA GLU A 120 -7.35 -5.47 -12.80
C GLU A 120 -8.16 -4.17 -12.64
N PRO A 121 -8.96 -3.75 -13.65
CA PRO A 121 -9.80 -2.57 -13.53
C PRO A 121 -10.75 -2.65 -12.32
N GLY A 122 -10.73 -1.61 -11.49
CA GLY A 122 -11.54 -1.56 -10.25
C GLY A 122 -10.82 -2.06 -8.99
N HIS A 123 -9.55 -2.45 -9.10
CA HIS A 123 -8.74 -2.99 -7.99
C HIS A 123 -7.66 -2.01 -7.47
N ALA A 124 -7.77 -0.73 -7.85
CA ALA A 124 -6.87 0.34 -7.42
C ALA A 124 -7.64 1.38 -6.60
N PHE A 125 -7.26 1.52 -5.34
CA PHE A 125 -8.01 2.30 -4.36
C PHE A 125 -7.13 3.36 -3.69
N TYR A 126 -7.78 4.40 -3.17
CA TYR A 126 -7.12 5.37 -2.32
C TYR A 126 -7.97 5.86 -1.15
N MET A 127 -7.31 6.35 -0.10
CA MET A 127 -7.93 7.01 1.04
C MET A 127 -7.21 8.32 1.35
N ILE A 128 -7.98 9.34 1.73
CA ILE A 128 -7.46 10.64 2.17
C ILE A 128 -8.07 10.92 3.53
N GLY A 129 -7.24 11.01 4.56
CA GLY A 129 -7.70 11.33 5.91
C GLY A 129 -8.22 12.76 6.01
N VAL A 130 -9.04 13.02 7.04
CA VAL A 130 -9.45 14.40 7.34
C VAL A 130 -8.21 15.20 7.76
N ASN A 131 -8.01 16.37 7.15
CA ASN A 131 -6.83 17.22 7.37
C ASN A 131 -5.48 16.57 7.03
N ASP A 132 -5.46 15.67 6.05
CA ASP A 132 -4.22 15.04 5.59
C ASP A 132 -3.39 15.99 4.73
N HIS A 133 -2.37 16.62 5.31
CA HIS A 133 -1.50 17.57 4.59
C HIS A 133 -0.55 16.86 3.63
N VAL A 134 -0.26 15.57 3.85
CA VAL A 134 0.57 14.78 2.93
C VAL A 134 -0.20 14.55 1.64
N ALA A 135 -1.48 14.20 1.72
CA ALA A 135 -2.33 14.00 0.55
C ALA A 135 -2.80 15.29 -0.13
N ASN A 136 -2.96 16.39 0.63
CA ASN A 136 -3.56 17.62 0.12
C ASN A 136 -2.58 18.75 -0.20
N THR A 137 -1.35 18.72 0.33
CA THR A 137 -0.41 19.85 0.18
C THR A 137 0.90 19.42 -0.50
N ILE A 138 1.42 18.23 -0.21
CA ILE A 138 2.70 17.78 -0.78
C ILE A 138 2.66 17.56 -2.31
N PRO A 139 1.58 17.01 -2.91
CA PRO A 139 1.52 16.83 -4.36
C PRO A 139 1.65 18.14 -5.16
N GLU A 140 1.25 19.28 -4.59
CA GLU A 140 1.33 20.59 -5.26
C GLU A 140 2.76 21.01 -5.61
N PHE A 141 3.76 20.47 -4.90
CA PHE A 141 5.18 20.72 -5.21
C PHE A 141 5.68 19.93 -6.43
N GLY A 142 4.90 18.97 -6.94
CA GLY A 142 5.18 18.23 -8.18
C GLY A 142 6.32 17.22 -8.11
N ALA A 143 6.88 16.97 -6.92
CA ALA A 143 8.06 16.10 -6.74
C ALA A 143 7.76 14.59 -6.89
N PHE A 144 6.50 14.17 -6.77
CA PHE A 144 6.08 12.76 -6.66
C PHE A 144 5.02 12.36 -7.70
N GLY A 145 4.84 13.18 -8.74
CA GLY A 145 3.77 13.04 -9.72
C GLY A 145 2.38 13.28 -9.12
N SER A 146 1.34 12.81 -9.82
CA SER A 146 -0.05 13.04 -9.44
C SER A 146 -0.42 12.37 -8.12
N ALA A 147 -1.22 13.08 -7.31
CA ALA A 147 -1.87 12.53 -6.14
C ALA A 147 -2.87 11.44 -6.56
N PRO A 148 -3.14 10.40 -5.74
CA PRO A 148 -4.05 9.32 -6.11
C PRO A 148 -5.45 9.79 -6.55
N GLN A 149 -5.97 10.87 -5.96
CA GLN A 149 -7.28 11.44 -6.29
C GLN A 149 -7.36 12.06 -7.70
N ASP A 150 -6.21 12.41 -8.27
CA ASP A 150 -6.12 13.03 -9.60
C ASP A 150 -5.74 12.01 -10.68
N VAL A 151 -5.54 10.74 -10.31
CA VAL A 151 -5.17 9.66 -11.24
C VAL A 151 -6.43 8.94 -11.73
N PRO A 152 -6.72 8.94 -13.05
CA PRO A 152 -7.85 8.21 -13.60
C PRO A 152 -7.80 6.71 -13.32
N GLY A 153 -8.97 6.13 -13.00
CA GLY A 153 -9.12 4.71 -12.71
C GLY A 153 -8.89 4.32 -11.24
N MET A 154 -8.50 5.26 -10.38
CA MET A 154 -8.46 5.06 -8.93
C MET A 154 -9.85 5.22 -8.31
N THR A 155 -10.16 4.42 -7.29
CA THR A 155 -11.43 4.48 -6.56
C THR A 155 -11.22 4.97 -5.13
N GLN A 156 -11.97 5.99 -4.71
CA GLN A 156 -11.89 6.49 -3.33
C GLN A 156 -12.65 5.57 -2.37
N LEU A 157 -11.99 5.14 -1.30
CA LEU A 157 -12.64 4.50 -0.15
C LEU A 157 -13.02 5.57 0.88
N SER A 158 -14.16 5.36 1.55
CA SER A 158 -14.66 6.29 2.57
C SER A 158 -13.83 6.23 3.84
N VAL A 159 -13.41 7.39 4.34
CA VAL A 159 -12.81 7.56 5.68
C VAL A 159 -13.78 8.15 6.70
N ASN A 160 -15.02 8.40 6.30
CA ASN A 160 -16.04 8.96 7.19
C ASN A 160 -16.55 7.91 8.18
N THR A 161 -17.08 8.39 9.31
CA THR A 161 -17.84 7.53 10.22
C THR A 161 -18.97 6.85 9.46
N GLY A 162 -19.04 5.52 9.56
CA GLY A 162 -20.02 4.73 8.83
C GLY A 162 -20.33 3.43 9.56
N LEU A 163 -21.58 3.00 9.45
CA LEU A 163 -21.96 1.63 9.77
C LEU A 163 -21.83 0.83 8.47
N ALA A 164 -21.19 -0.33 8.53
CA ALA A 164 -21.13 -1.27 7.40
C ALA A 164 -22.15 -2.41 7.65
N PRO A 165 -23.43 -2.26 7.24
CA PRO A 165 -24.50 -3.15 7.67
C PRO A 165 -24.45 -4.53 6.99
N GLY A 166 -24.29 -5.57 7.80
CA GLY A 166 -24.56 -6.96 7.44
C GLY A 166 -23.37 -7.71 6.80
N PRO A 167 -23.38 -9.06 6.83
CA PRO A 167 -22.23 -9.91 6.47
C PRO A 167 -21.81 -9.86 4.99
N LEU A 168 -22.58 -9.19 4.13
CA LEU A 168 -22.28 -9.01 2.70
C LEU A 168 -21.64 -7.64 2.38
N LEU A 169 -21.77 -6.66 3.28
CA LEU A 169 -21.33 -5.28 3.08
C LEU A 169 -20.37 -4.79 4.18
N GLY A 170 -20.17 -5.57 5.24
CA GLY A 170 -19.29 -5.21 6.36
C GLY A 170 -19.34 -6.15 7.55
N ASP A 171 -18.75 -5.70 8.65
CA ASP A 171 -18.65 -6.43 9.92
C ASP A 171 -19.75 -6.05 10.93
N GLY A 172 -20.71 -5.22 10.52
CA GLY A 172 -21.78 -4.71 11.38
C GLY A 172 -21.28 -3.77 12.50
N GLN A 173 -20.01 -3.36 12.46
CA GLN A 173 -19.45 -2.43 13.44
C GLN A 173 -19.61 -0.99 12.96
N LEU A 174 -19.62 -0.07 13.93
CA LEU A 174 -19.43 1.35 13.67
C LEU A 174 -17.94 1.58 13.44
N HIS A 175 -17.59 2.07 12.26
CA HIS A 175 -16.25 2.54 11.96
C HIS A 175 -16.23 4.03 12.25
N GLU A 176 -15.40 4.44 13.20
CA GLU A 176 -15.16 5.86 13.46
C GLU A 176 -14.32 6.45 12.34
N ARG A 177 -14.51 7.75 12.06
CA ARG A 177 -13.74 8.46 11.04
C ARG A 177 -12.23 8.32 11.28
N ALA A 178 -11.49 8.14 10.20
CA ALA A 178 -10.03 8.18 10.20
C ALA A 178 -9.49 9.62 10.08
#